data_AF-A0A521ZZU1-F1
#
_entry.id   AF-A0A521ZZU1-F1
#
_cell.length_a   1.000
_cell.length_b   1.000
_cell.length_c   1.000
_cell.angle_alpha   90.00
_cell.angle_beta   90.00
_cell.angle_gamma   90.00
#
_symmetry.space_group_name_H-M   'P 1'
#
loop_
_entity.id
_entity.type
_entity.pdbx_description
1 polymer ?
#
loop_
_entity_poly.entity_id
_entity_poly.type
_entity_poly.pdbx_seq_one_letter_code
_entity_poly.pdbx_strand_id
1 'polypeptide(L)'
;MALKQPVSFDDPGRGACRSGGGHGPAREYRTITDPLSPRAVLIGDNAPVTDKLAAFAEATDRRFVFFREQPLDHFYLGAGIGIAFR
;
A
#
# COMPACT_ATOMS: atom_id res chain seq x y z
N MET A 1 13.83 -27.14 11.67
CA MET A 1 13.04 -26.71 10.49
C MET A 1 11.66 -26.31 10.96
N ALA A 2 11.37 -25.01 11.06
CA ALA A 2 10.03 -24.53 11.40
C ALA A 2 9.38 -23.96 10.14
N LEU A 3 8.35 -24.63 9.63
CA LEU A 3 7.49 -24.14 8.57
C LEU A 3 6.74 -22.90 9.09
N LYS A 4 7.17 -21.70 8.70
CA LYS A 4 6.36 -20.49 8.89
C LYS A 4 5.23 -20.52 7.86
N GLN A 5 4.02 -20.58 8.39
CA GLN A 5 2.74 -20.63 7.68
C GLN A 5 2.63 -19.50 6.64
N PRO A 6 1.90 -19.70 5.51
CA PRO A 6 1.60 -18.62 4.59
C PRO A 6 0.77 -17.55 5.32
N VAL A 7 1.21 -16.30 5.25
CA VAL A 7 0.44 -15.16 5.75
C VAL A 7 -0.82 -14.99 4.89
N SER A 8 -1.97 -15.32 5.48
CA SER A 8 -3.29 -15.06 4.91
C SER A 8 -3.55 -13.56 4.87
N PHE A 9 -4.18 -13.08 3.79
CA PHE A 9 -4.63 -11.70 3.63
C PHE A 9 -5.83 -11.35 4.54
N ASP A 10 -6.44 -12.36 5.18
CA ASP A 10 -7.59 -12.25 6.11
C ASP A 10 -7.19 -12.15 7.60
N ASP A 11 -6.03 -11.55 7.94
CA ASP A 11 -5.73 -11.17 9.34
C ASP A 11 -5.99 -9.66 9.53
N PRO A 12 -7.17 -9.27 10.07
CA PRO A 12 -7.53 -7.86 10.25
C PRO A 12 -6.65 -7.14 11.29
N GLY A 13 -5.74 -7.85 11.98
CA GLY A 13 -4.92 -7.29 13.06
C GLY A 13 -3.51 -6.83 12.69
N ARG A 14 -2.99 -7.11 11.49
CA ARG A 14 -1.56 -6.89 11.16
C ARG A 14 -1.24 -6.19 9.84
N GLY A 15 -2.24 -5.59 9.17
CA GLY A 15 -2.08 -5.08 7.80
C GLY A 15 -1.86 -3.58 7.59
N ALA A 16 -2.06 -2.73 8.60
CA ALA A 16 -2.01 -1.29 8.39
C ALA A 16 -1.56 -0.54 9.65
N CYS A 17 -0.38 0.08 9.59
CA CYS A 17 -0.03 1.12 10.55
C CYS A 17 -1.01 2.29 10.36
N ARG A 18 -2.04 2.37 11.20
CA ARG A 18 -2.95 3.53 11.28
C ARG A 18 -2.13 4.74 11.72
N SER A 19 -1.64 5.54 10.77
CA SER A 19 -0.80 6.68 11.12
C SER A 19 -1.66 7.79 11.76
N GLY A 20 -1.45 8.03 13.05
CA GLY A 20 -1.90 9.24 13.75
C GLY A 20 -1.28 10.51 13.13
N GLY A 21 -1.96 11.64 13.33
CA GLY A 21 -1.78 12.92 12.63
C GLY A 21 -0.34 13.36 12.34
N GLY A 22 -0.06 13.61 11.06
CA GLY A 22 1.16 14.22 10.54
C GLY A 22 1.02 14.47 9.04
N HIS A 23 1.63 15.53 8.53
CA HIS A 23 1.67 15.81 7.08
C HIS A 23 2.26 14.59 6.36
N GLY A 24 1.50 13.97 5.45
CA GLY A 24 1.91 12.74 4.79
C GLY A 24 1.06 12.41 3.55
N PRO A 25 1.17 11.20 2.98
CA PRO A 25 0.67 10.85 1.64
C PRO A 25 -0.80 11.18 1.39
N ALA A 26 -1.62 11.22 2.44
CA ALA A 26 -3.04 11.57 2.32
C ALA A 26 -3.28 12.99 1.79
N ARG A 27 -2.40 13.96 2.08
CA ARG A 27 -2.50 15.31 1.52
C ARG A 27 -2.07 15.35 0.05
N GLU A 28 -1.01 14.62 -0.30
CA GLU A 28 -0.52 14.50 -1.67
C GLU A 28 -1.58 13.90 -2.58
N TYR A 29 -2.23 12.80 -2.16
CA TYR A 29 -3.28 12.19 -2.95
C TYR A 29 -4.49 13.10 -3.14
N ARG A 30 -4.85 13.90 -2.12
CA ARG A 30 -5.92 14.91 -2.24
C ARG A 30 -5.58 16.00 -3.26
N THR A 31 -4.33 16.43 -3.33
CA THR A 31 -3.89 17.46 -4.28
C THR A 31 -4.05 17.01 -5.73
N ILE A 32 -3.88 15.71 -6.00
CA ILE A 32 -3.96 15.18 -7.36
C ILE A 32 -5.34 14.63 -7.72
N THR A 33 -6.31 14.57 -6.81
CA THR A 33 -7.64 13.96 -7.07
C THR A 33 -8.32 14.53 -8.31
N ASP A 34 -8.38 15.85 -8.43
CA ASP A 34 -9.11 16.53 -9.51
C ASP A 34 -8.45 16.39 -10.88
N PRO A 35 -7.13 16.56 -11.05
CA PRO A 35 -6.47 16.34 -12.35
C PRO A 35 -6.29 14.85 -12.71
N LEU A 36 -6.70 13.91 -11.85
CA LEU A 36 -6.40 12.50 -12.05
C LEU A 36 -7.25 11.88 -13.16
N SER A 37 -6.59 11.49 -14.25
CA SER A 37 -7.25 10.74 -15.33
C SER A 37 -7.87 9.43 -14.83
N PRO A 38 -9.03 9.00 -15.37
CA PRO A 38 -9.59 7.68 -15.11
C PRO A 38 -8.64 6.52 -15.44
N ARG A 39 -7.69 6.73 -16.37
CA ARG A 39 -6.69 5.72 -16.78
C ARG A 39 -5.37 5.81 -16.01
N ALA A 40 -5.26 6.76 -15.07
CA ALA A 40 -4.04 6.91 -14.28
C ALA A 40 -3.80 5.69 -13.39
N VAL A 41 -2.54 5.29 -13.28
CA VAL A 41 -2.06 4.28 -12.33
C VAL A 41 -1.23 5.02 -11.28
N LEU A 42 -1.56 4.82 -10.01
CA LEU A 42 -0.83 5.40 -8.89
C LEU A 42 0.04 4.31 -8.27
N ILE A 43 1.29 4.66 -8.01
CA ILE A 43 2.28 3.77 -7.41
C ILE A 43 2.84 4.46 -6.16
N GLY A 44 2.86 3.75 -5.04
CA GLY A 44 3.44 4.23 -3.78
C GLY A 44 4.45 3.24 -3.21
N ASP A 45 5.64 3.73 -2.87
CA ASP A 45 6.78 2.97 -2.31
C ASP A 45 6.70 2.76 -0.79
N ASN A 46 5.79 3.47 -0.13
CA ASN A 46 5.58 3.42 1.32
C ASN A 46 4.34 2.60 1.73
N ALA A 47 3.75 1.85 0.81
CA ALA A 47 2.65 0.94 1.12
C ALA A 47 2.94 -0.11 2.22
N PRO A 48 4.20 -0.52 2.51
CA PRO A 48 4.49 -1.40 3.64
C PRO A 48 4.28 -0.73 5.01
N VAL A 49 4.32 0.61 5.07
CA VAL A 49 4.32 1.38 6.33
C VAL A 49 3.07 2.25 6.50
N THR A 50 2.19 2.34 5.50
CA THR A 50 0.93 3.10 5.59
C THR A 50 -0.15 2.55 4.66
N ASP A 51 -1.40 2.68 5.08
CA ASP A 51 -2.62 2.32 4.34
C ASP A 51 -3.17 3.46 3.44
N LYS A 52 -2.52 4.62 3.39
CA LYS A 52 -3.04 5.83 2.73
C LYS A 52 -3.39 5.64 1.26
N LEU A 53 -2.58 4.88 0.50
CA LEU A 53 -2.87 4.62 -0.91
C LEU A 53 -4.05 3.66 -1.09
N ALA A 54 -4.19 2.67 -0.22
CA ALA A 54 -5.34 1.75 -0.23
C ALA A 54 -6.64 2.49 0.12
N ALA A 55 -6.60 3.32 1.16
CA ALA A 55 -7.74 4.15 1.56
C ALA A 55 -8.12 5.17 0.46
N PHE A 56 -7.13 5.76 -0.23
CA PHE A 56 -7.38 6.63 -1.37
C PHE A 56 -8.00 5.87 -2.55
N ALA A 57 -7.54 4.64 -2.81
CA ALA A 57 -8.09 3.81 -3.87
C ALA A 57 -9.57 3.49 -3.63
N GLU A 58 -9.91 3.08 -2.41
CA GLU A 58 -11.30 2.87 -1.98
C GLU A 58 -12.14 4.15 -2.13
N ALA A 59 -11.64 5.28 -1.64
CA ALA A 59 -12.35 6.57 -1.69
C ALA A 59 -12.55 7.12 -3.12
N THR A 60 -11.78 6.65 -4.11
CA THR A 60 -11.84 7.15 -5.50
C THR A 60 -12.30 6.10 -6.51
N ASP A 61 -12.87 4.99 -6.01
CA ASP A 61 -13.34 3.85 -6.80
C ASP A 61 -12.24 3.31 -7.72
N ARG A 62 -11.13 2.92 -7.10
CA ARG A 62 -9.96 2.29 -7.71
C ARG A 62 -9.68 0.97 -7.01
N ARG A 63 -9.27 -0.03 -7.78
CA ARG A 63 -8.70 -1.28 -7.27
C ARG A 63 -7.31 -1.01 -6.70
N PHE A 64 -6.97 -1.78 -5.67
CA PHE A 64 -5.67 -1.70 -5.01
C PHE A 64 -4.99 -3.08 -4.98
N VAL A 65 -3.70 -3.12 -5.27
CA VAL A 65 -2.85 -4.31 -5.13
C VAL A 65 -1.59 -3.92 -4.37
N PHE A 66 -1.20 -4.74 -3.40
CA PHE A 66 0.07 -4.63 -2.71
C PHE A 66 1.02 -5.71 -3.21
N PHE A 67 2.18 -5.29 -3.72
CA PHE A 67 3.28 -6.19 -4.06
C PHE A 67 4.34 -6.09 -2.98
N ARG A 68 4.67 -7.22 -2.35
CA ARG A 68 5.75 -7.32 -1.36
C ARG A 68 6.92 -8.05 -1.99
N GLU A 69 8.08 -7.41 -2.04
CA GLU A 69 9.28 -8.10 -2.47
C GLU A 69 9.79 -9.04 -1.38
N GLN A 70 10.44 -10.13 -1.81
CA GLN A 70 11.12 -11.08 -0.93
C GLN A 70 12.50 -11.36 -1.53
N PRO A 71 13.52 -10.54 -1.17
CA PRO A 71 14.88 -10.75 -1.62
C PRO A 71 15.39 -12.14 -1.21
N LEU A 72 15.95 -12.89 -2.15
CA LEU A 72 16.53 -14.20 -1.89
C LEU A 72 17.90 -14.03 -1.22
N ASP A 73 18.12 -14.73 -0.11
CA ASP A 73 19.40 -14.78 0.62
C ASP A 73 19.99 -13.40 0.98
N HIS A 74 19.14 -12.46 1.37
CA HIS A 74 19.56 -11.09 1.66
C HIS A 74 19.20 -10.66 3.09
N PHE A 75 20.03 -9.79 3.69
CA PHE A 75 19.81 -9.28 5.05
C PHE A 75 18.62 -8.31 5.13
N TYR A 76 18.35 -7.60 4.04
CA TYR A 76 17.17 -6.75 3.89
C TYR A 76 15.92 -7.61 3.70
N LEU A 77 14.90 -7.35 4.52
CA LEU A 77 13.66 -8.14 4.57
C LEU A 77 12.74 -7.94 3.36
N GLY A 78 13.05 -6.96 2.52
CA GLY A 78 12.22 -6.55 1.40
C GLY A 78 11.31 -5.37 1.73
N ALA A 79 11.08 -4.53 0.73
CA ALA A 79 10.08 -3.47 0.66
C ALA A 79 8.72 -3.99 0.17
N GLY A 80 7.88 -3.05 -0.24
CA GLY A 80 6.69 -3.33 -1.01
C GLY A 80 6.16 -2.07 -1.65
N ILE A 81 5.41 -2.24 -2.72
CA ILE A 81 4.76 -1.14 -3.44
C ILE A 81 3.26 -1.36 -3.44
N GLY A 82 2.51 -0.28 -3.30
CA GLY A 82 1.08 -0.25 -3.50
C GLY A 82 0.78 0.28 -4.90
N ILE A 83 -0.20 -0.32 -5.56
CA ILE A 83 -0.63 0.07 -6.90
C ILE A 83 -2.14 0.30 -6.86
N ALA A 84 -2.60 1.48 -7.28
CA ALA A 84 -4.02 1.81 -7.40
C ALA A 84 -4.40 2.15 -8.85
N PHE A 85 -5.44 1.51 -9.37
CA PHE A 85 -5.86 1.60 -10.78
C PHE A 85 -7.36 1.31 -10.94
N ARG A 86 -7.95 1.64 -12.10
CA ARG A 86 -9.30 1.21 -12.47
C ARG A 86 -9.21 -0.03 -13.35
#